data_AF-A0AAU8A6H1-F1
#
_entry.id   AF-A0AAU8A6H1-F1
#
_cell.length_a   1.000
_cell.length_b   1.000
_cell.length_c   1.000
_cell.angle_alpha   90.00
_cell.angle_beta   90.00
_cell.angle_gamma   90.00
#
_symmetry.space_group_name_H-M   'P 1'
#
loop_
_entity.id
_entity.type
_entity.pdbx_description
1 polymer ?
#
loop_
_entity_poly.entity_id
_entity_poly.type
_entity_poly.pdbx_seq_one_letter_code
_entity_poly.pdbx_strand_id
1 'polypeptide(L)' 'MEYKVIIRDREEGTEKYITGLNKAQSEKEALSQARDAGKLVYISWTDANGRNGYLNRDGATDVCPGEPW' A
#
# COMPACT_ATOMS: atom_id res chain seq x y z
N MET A 1 -1.52 -10.33 -11.38
CA MET A 1 -1.39 -9.84 -10.00
C MET A 1 -0.94 -8.41 -10.10
N GLU A 2 -1.76 -7.48 -9.64
CA GLU A 2 -1.48 -6.04 -9.68
C GLU A 2 -1.09 -5.58 -8.28
N TYR A 3 -0.09 -4.71 -8.18
CA TYR A 3 0.29 -4.06 -6.93
C TYR A 3 0.09 -2.55 -7.05
N LYS A 4 -0.42 -1.96 -5.97
CA LYS A 4 -0.68 -0.52 -5.85
C LYS A 4 -0.14 -0.02 -4.52
N VAL A 5 0.74 0.98 -4.55
CA VAL A 5 1.22 1.67 -3.35
C VAL A 5 0.24 2.80 -3.02
N ILE A 6 -0.17 2.88 -1.76
CA ILE A 6 -1.06 3.90 -1.22
C ILE A 6 -0.27 4.74 -0.22
N ILE A 7 -0.21 6.04 -0.45
CA ILE A 7 0.47 7.01 0.42
C ILE A 7 -0.59 7.94 0.96
N ARG A 8 -0.82 7.89 2.27
CA ARG A 8 -1.77 8.75 2.98
C ARG A 8 -1.03 9.78 3.79
N ASP A 9 -1.31 11.04 3.54
CA ASP A 9 -0.82 12.15 4.33
C ASP A 9 -1.70 12.31 5.58
N ARG A 10 -1.11 12.24 6.77
CA ARG A 10 -1.88 12.35 8.03
C ARG A 10 -2.32 13.79 8.32
N GLU A 11 -1.60 14.79 7.80
CA GLU A 11 -1.89 16.20 8.06
C GLU A 11 -2.94 16.73 7.09
N GLU A 12 -2.82 16.37 5.81
CA GLU A 12 -3.77 16.82 4.77
C GLU A 12 -4.96 15.86 4.58
N GLY A 13 -4.87 14.63 5.07
CA GLY A 13 -5.89 13.59 4.85
C GLY A 13 -6.00 13.13 3.39
N THR A 14 -5.00 13.43 2.56
CA THR A 14 -4.99 13.10 1.14
C THR A 14 -4.36 11.73 0.89
N GLU A 15 -4.87 11.01 -0.12
CA GLU A 15 -4.33 9.74 -0.55
C GLU A 15 -3.76 9.84 -1.97
N LYS A 16 -2.57 9.26 -2.17
CA LYS A 16 -1.94 9.10 -3.48
C LYS A 16 -1.76 7.63 -3.79
N TYR A 17 -2.07 7.27 -5.03
CA TYR A 17 -1.96 5.90 -5.51
C TYR A 17 -0.90 5.79 -6.59
N ILE A 18 -0.01 4.80 -6.48
CA ILE A 18 0.97 4.46 -7.51
C ILE A 18 0.66 3.04 -7.97
N THR A 19 0.22 2.89 -9.22
CA THR A 19 -0.19 1.63 -9.85
C THR A 19 0.83 1.19 -10.90
N GLY A 20 0.65 -0.02 -11.46
CA GLY A 20 1.51 -0.55 -12.53
C GLY A 20 2.88 -1.03 -12.06
N LEU A 21 3.08 -1.15 -10.75
CA LEU A 21 4.31 -1.68 -10.15
C LEU A 21 4.20 -3.19 -9.95
N ASN A 22 5.33 -3.89 -10.05
CA ASN A 22 5.43 -5.26 -9.56
C ASN A 22 5.67 -5.28 -8.03
N LYS A 23 5.70 -6.47 -7.42
CA LYS A 23 5.88 -6.63 -5.97
C LYS A 23 7.13 -5.91 -5.45
N ALA A 24 8.30 -6.21 -6.02
CA ALA A 24 9.58 -5.68 -5.56
C ALA A 24 9.67 -4.16 -5.75
N GLN A 25 9.10 -3.63 -6.84
CA GLN A 25 9.01 -2.19 -7.07
C GLN A 25 8.08 -1.52 -6.04
N SER A 26 6.94 -2.14 -5.75
CA SER A 26 5.98 -1.63 -4.75
C SER A 26 6.58 -1.60 -3.35
N GLU A 27 7.33 -2.64 -2.98
CA GLU A 27 8.08 -2.70 -1.71
C GLU A 27 9.13 -1.60 -1.61
N LYS A 28 9.88 -1.37 -2.70
CA LYS A 28 10.90 -0.31 -2.76
C LYS A 28 10.29 1.08 -2.65
N GLU A 29 9.23 1.37 -3.41
CA GLU A 29 8.57 2.67 -3.37
C GLU A 29 7.86 2.91 -2.03
N ALA A 30 7.19 1.89 -1.49
CA ALA A 30 6.58 2.00 -0.18
C ALA A 30 7.61 2.34 0.90
N LEU A 31 8.78 1.68 0.87
CA LEU A 31 9.88 1.95 1.81
C LEU A 31 10.45 3.37 1.64
N SER A 32 10.58 3.84 0.39
CA SER A 32 11.07 5.19 0.08
C SER A 32 10.15 6.27 0.66
N GLN A 33 8.84 6.09 0.48
CA GLN A 33 7.81 7.03 0.95
C GLN A 33 7.60 6.93 2.47
N ALA A 34 7.75 5.74 3.07
CA ALA A 34 7.60 5.52 4.51
C ALA A 34 8.72 6.15 5.36
N ARG A 35 9.76 6.72 4.74
CA ARG A 35 10.77 7.53 5.44
C ARG A 35 10.25 8.91 5.84
N ASP A 36 9.15 9.34 5.24
CA ASP A 36 8.48 10.58 5.57
C ASP A 36 7.57 10.36 6.79
N ALA A 37 7.96 10.92 7.94
CA ALA A 37 7.34 10.63 9.24
C ALA A 37 5.84 11.03 9.33
N GLY A 38 5.37 11.91 8.42
CA GLY A 38 3.97 12.32 8.33
C GLY A 38 3.08 11.40 7.48
N LYS A 39 3.68 10.45 6.74
CA LYS A 39 2.96 9.66 5.74
C LYS A 39 2.78 8.21 6.16
N LEU A 40 1.56 7.74 6.03
CA LEU A 40 1.21 6.33 6.12
C LEU A 40 1.33 5.70 4.74
N VAL A 41 2.08 4.60 4.63
CA VAL A 41 2.33 3.97 3.34
C VAL A 41 2.00 2.50 3.38
N TYR A 42 1.19 2.06 2.42
CA TYR A 42 0.65 0.71 2.31
C TYR A 42 0.87 0.18 0.90
N ILE A 43 1.02 -1.14 0.76
CA ILE A 43 0.98 -1.78 -0.55
C ILE A 43 -0.27 -2.63 -0.59
N SER A 44 -1.18 -2.34 -1.50
CA SER A 44 -2.29 -3.23 -1.84
C SER A 44 -1.92 -4.14 -3.00
N TRP A 45 -2.44 -5.36 -3.02
CA TRP A 45 -2.33 -6.27 -4.16
C TRP A 45 -3.69 -6.84 -4.51
N THR A 46 -3.89 -7.15 -5.79
CA THR A 46 -5.06 -7.90 -6.29
C THR A 46 -4.58 -9.02 -7.22
N ASP A 47 -5.02 -10.25 -6.98
CA ASP A 47 -4.72 -11.40 -7.82
C ASP A 47 -5.73 -11.56 -8.97
N ALA A 48 -5.45 -12.49 -9.89
CA ALA A 48 -6.32 -12.73 -11.05
C ALA A 48 -7.69 -13.36 -10.68
N ASN A 49 -7.83 -13.85 -9.44
CA ASN A 49 -9.07 -14.42 -8.91
C ASN A 49 -9.90 -13.38 -8.15
N GLY A 50 -9.50 -12.10 -8.15
CA GLY A 50 -10.15 -11.03 -7.42
C GLY A 50 -9.85 -11.00 -5.93
N ARG A 51 -8.89 -11.80 -5.44
CA ARG A 51 -8.42 -11.72 -4.05
C ARG A 51 -7.54 -10.50 -3.90
N ASN A 52 -7.77 -9.75 -2.84
CA ASN A 52 -6.99 -8.56 -2.52
C ASN A 52 -6.42 -8.64 -1.09
N GLY A 53 -5.41 -7.85 -0.82
CA GLY A 53 -4.78 -7.77 0.49
C GLY A 53 -3.76 -6.63 0.58
N TYR A 54 -3.15 -6.47 1.75
CA TYR A 54 -2.13 -5.45 1.97
C TYR A 54 -0.82 -6.06 2.48
N LEU A 55 0.30 -5.45 2.10
CA LEU A 55 1.59 -5.64 2.72
C LEU A 55 1.88 -4.38 3.52
N ASN A 56 1.92 -4.51 4.85
CA ASN A 56 2.48 -3.49 5.71
C ASN A 56 4.00 -3.69 5.81
N ARG A 57 4.70 -2.66 6.28
CA ARG A 57 6.16 -2.68 6.49
C ARG A 57 6.64 -3.85 7.38
N ASP A 58 5.76 -4.37 8.24
CA ASP A 58 6.01 -5.49 9.15
C ASP A 58 5.66 -6.88 8.56
N GLY A 59 5.20 -6.96 7.30
CA GLY A 59 4.88 -8.20 6.61
C GLY A 59 3.49 -8.26 6.00
N ALA A 60 3.17 -9.38 5.37
CA ALA A 60 1.83 -9.68 4.87
C ALA A 60 0.88 -9.87 6.05
N THR A 61 -0.18 -9.07 6.14
CA THR A 61 -1.23 -9.23 7.14
C THR A 61 -2.49 -9.76 6.47
N ASP A 62 -2.98 -10.91 6.93
CA ASP A 62 -4.10 -11.67 6.34
C ASP A 62 -5.50 -11.11 6.70
N VAL A 63 -5.59 -9.86 7.13
CA VAL A 63 -6.87 -9.26 7.48
C VAL A 63 -6.96 -7.91 6.80
N CYS A 64 -7.85 -7.84 5.83
CA CYS A 64 -8.46 -6.62 5.35
C CYS A 64 -9.74 -6.43 6.19
N PRO A 65 -9.70 -5.73 7.35
CA PRO A 65 -10.89 -5.01 7.72
C PRO A 65 -11.12 -4.07 6.54
N GLY A 66 -12.30 -4.14 5.93
CA GLY A 66 -12.59 -3.40 4.71
C GLY A 66 -12.15 -1.94 4.81
N GLU A 67 -12.06 -1.26 3.68
CA GLU A 67 -12.17 0.20 3.68
C GLU A 67 -13.41 0.58 4.53
N PRO A 68 -13.22 1.01 5.79
CA PRO A 68 -13.44 2.39 6.14
C PRO A 68 -12.38 2.89 7.14
N TRP A 69 -11.50 3.78 6.70
CA TRP A 69 -10.73 4.69 7.56
C TRP A 69 -10.43 6.00 6.86
#